data_AF-A0A1J3GFV8-F1
#
_entry.id   AF-A0A1J3GFV8-F1
#
_cell.length_a   1.000
_cell.length_b   1.000
_cell.length_c   1.000
_cell.angle_alpha   90.00
_cell.angle_beta   90.00
_cell.angle_gamma   90.00
#
_symmetry.space_group_name_H-M   'P 1'
#
loop_
_entity.id
_entity.type
_entity.pdbx_description
1 polymer ?
#
loop_
_entity_poly.entity_id
_entity_poly.type
_entity_poly.pdbx_seq_one_letter_code
_entity_poly.pdbx_strand_id
1 'polypeptide(L)'
;AMVVAALVETERLQTDVTVLMSVWWLVPQYVIYGVADVFIMVGLQEFFYDQVPSELRTIGMALNLSIHGVGNFLSSFMISVIDRVTSHFGQRSWFDNDLNQAHLDYFYCLLASLGFIGLASYLWFAKS
;
A
#
# COMPACT_ATOMS: atom_id res chain seq x y z
N ALA A 1 -6.88 -4.98 -1.44
CA ALA A 1 -6.69 -3.79 -2.29
C ALA A 1 -5.55 -3.97 -3.29
N MET A 2 -4.29 -4.15 -2.84
CA MET A 2 -3.13 -4.20 -3.75
C MET A 2 -3.16 -5.32 -4.79
N VAL A 3 -3.63 -6.53 -4.45
CA VAL A 3 -3.80 -7.62 -5.43
C VAL A 3 -4.86 -7.27 -6.50
N VAL A 4 -5.95 -6.63 -6.10
CA VAL A 4 -6.99 -6.16 -7.03
C VAL A 4 -6.43 -5.08 -7.94
N ALA A 5 -5.62 -4.16 -7.41
CA ALA A 5 -4.92 -3.15 -8.20
C ALA A 5 -3.98 -3.77 -9.24
N ALA A 6 -3.18 -4.77 -8.86
CA ALA A 6 -2.29 -5.49 -9.76
C ALA A 6 -3.07 -6.21 -10.88
N LEU A 7 -4.21 -6.83 -10.56
CA LEU A 7 -5.07 -7.48 -11.55
C LEU A 7 -5.68 -6.47 -12.52
N VAL A 8 -6.20 -5.35 -12.03
CA VAL A 8 -6.76 -4.29 -12.89
C VAL A 8 -5.70 -3.73 -13.83
N GLU A 9 -4.46 -3.55 -13.35
CA GLU A 9 -3.35 -3.08 -14.17
C GLU A 9 -2.93 -4.10 -15.23
N THR A 10 -2.95 -5.39 -14.89
CA THR A 10 -2.67 -6.47 -15.85
C THR A 10 -3.70 -6.49 -16.98
N GLU A 11 -4.99 -6.35 -16.65
CA GLU A 11 -6.07 -6.26 -17.63
C GLU A 11 -5.97 -4.99 -18.50
N ARG A 12 -5.55 -3.86 -17.91
CA ARG A 12 -5.29 -2.61 -18.64
C ARG A 12 -4.19 -2.79 -19.67
N LEU A 13 -3.08 -3.44 -19.30
CA LEU A 13 -1.94 -3.69 -20.21
C LEU A 13 -2.27 -4.67 -21.34
N GLN A 14 -3.24 -5.57 -21.14
CA GLN A 14 -3.71 -6.51 -22.18
C GLN A 14 -4.73 -5.89 -23.15
N THR A 15 -5.36 -4.78 -22.77
CA THR A 15 -6.38 -4.11 -23.58
C THR A 15 -5.69 -3.20 -24.62
N ASP A 16 -6.05 -3.37 -25.89
CA ASP A 16 -5.50 -2.59 -27.01
C ASP A 16 -5.76 -1.08 -26.80
N VAL A 17 -4.81 -0.22 -27.16
CA VAL A 17 -4.79 1.25 -26.85
C VAL A 17 -6.05 2.00 -27.35
N THR A 18 -6.82 1.36 -28.24
CA THR A 18 -8.06 1.89 -28.81
C THR A 18 -9.29 1.77 -27.88
N VAL A 19 -9.25 0.93 -26.84
CA VAL A 19 -10.36 0.77 -25.90
C VAL A 19 -9.98 1.41 -24.56
N LEU A 20 -10.50 2.62 -24.30
CA LEU A 20 -10.37 3.24 -22.98
C LEU A 20 -11.05 2.37 -21.91
N MET A 21 -10.26 1.91 -20.95
CA MET A 21 -10.77 1.20 -19.79
C MET A 21 -11.60 2.15 -18.90
N SER A 22 -12.74 1.67 -18.42
CA SER A 22 -13.64 2.50 -17.63
C SER A 22 -13.11 2.75 -16.22
N VAL A 23 -13.28 3.97 -15.69
CA VAL A 23 -12.90 4.36 -14.32
C VAL A 23 -13.55 3.47 -13.25
N TRP A 24 -14.68 2.83 -13.57
CA TRP A 24 -15.37 1.90 -12.67
C TRP A 24 -14.52 0.72 -12.21
N TRP A 25 -13.48 0.33 -12.96
CA TRP A 25 -12.56 -0.74 -12.55
C TRP A 25 -11.71 -0.40 -11.32
N LEU A 26 -11.58 0.88 -10.97
CA LEU A 26 -10.88 1.32 -9.76
C LEU A 26 -11.77 1.20 -8.51
N VAL A 27 -13.09 1.11 -8.65
CA VAL A 27 -14.01 1.10 -7.51
C VAL A 27 -13.74 -0.05 -6.54
N PRO A 28 -13.55 -1.32 -6.99
CA PRO A 28 -13.33 -2.44 -6.07
C PRO A 28 -12.10 -2.26 -5.17
N GLN A 29 -10.98 -1.79 -5.73
CA GLN A 29 -9.76 -1.59 -4.94
C GLN A 29 -9.92 -0.48 -3.90
N TYR A 30 -10.60 0.63 -4.25
CA TYR A 30 -10.82 1.76 -3.34
C TYR A 30 -11.82 1.42 -2.23
N VAL A 31 -12.88 0.66 -2.54
CA VAL A 31 -13.83 0.19 -1.53
C VAL A 31 -13.12 -0.71 -0.51
N ILE A 32 -12.33 -1.69 -0.97
CA ILE A 32 -11.58 -2.58 -0.08
C ILE A 32 -10.58 -1.79 0.77
N TYR A 33 -9.87 -0.83 0.16
CA TYR A 33 -8.93 0.02 0.88
C TYR A 33 -9.62 0.87 1.94
N GLY A 34 -10.73 1.55 1.60
CA GLY A 34 -11.46 2.39 2.53
C GLY A 34 -12.06 1.61 3.70
N VAL A 35 -12.62 0.43 3.44
CA VAL A 35 -13.12 -0.45 4.52
C VAL A 35 -11.97 -0.86 5.45
N ALA A 36 -10.84 -1.29 4.88
CA ALA A 36 -9.67 -1.69 5.67
C ALA A 36 -9.11 -0.53 6.51
N ASP A 37 -9.02 0.68 5.94
CA ASP A 37 -8.50 1.87 6.61
C ASP A 37 -9.34 2.26 7.83
N VAL A 38 -10.68 2.25 7.69
CA VAL A 38 -11.60 2.52 8.81
C VAL A 38 -11.41 1.51 9.94
N PHE A 39 -11.32 0.22 9.62
CA PHE A 39 -11.10 -0.82 10.64
C PHE A 39 -9.74 -0.68 11.32
N ILE A 40 -8.68 -0.36 10.57
CA ILE A 40 -7.35 -0.14 11.14
C ILE A 40 -7.36 1.07 12.07
N MET A 41 -7.93 2.19 11.63
CA MET A 41 -7.97 3.42 12.41
C MET A 41 -8.73 3.22 13.73
N VAL A 42 -9.96 2.69 13.65
CA VAL A 42 -10.79 2.47 14.85
C VAL A 42 -10.19 1.38 15.74
N GLY A 43 -9.78 0.25 15.16
CA GLY A 43 -9.23 -0.88 15.92
C GLY A 43 -7.92 -0.55 16.62
N LEU A 44 -6.99 0.17 15.98
CA LEU A 44 -5.77 0.65 16.64
C LEU A 44 -6.10 1.65 17.75
N GLN A 45 -7.02 2.57 17.50
CA GLN A 45 -7.38 3.59 18.49
C GLN A 45 -8.02 2.98 19.74
N GLU A 46 -8.93 2.02 19.60
CA GLU A 46 -9.52 1.29 20.72
C GLU A 46 -8.46 0.43 21.44
N PHE A 47 -7.65 -0.32 20.71
CA PHE A 47 -6.58 -1.13 21.29
C PHE A 47 -5.60 -0.29 22.13
N PHE A 48 -5.11 0.83 21.58
CA PHE A 48 -4.24 1.73 22.32
C PHE A 48 -4.97 2.39 23.49
N TYR A 49 -6.27 2.64 23.38
CA TYR A 49 -7.00 3.21 24.51
C TYR A 49 -7.12 2.23 25.68
N ASP A 50 -7.44 0.97 25.40
CA ASP A 50 -7.66 -0.04 26.44
C ASP A 50 -6.34 -0.55 27.05
N GLN A 51 -5.28 -0.65 26.25
CA GLN A 51 -4.02 -1.26 26.68
C GLN A 51 -3.02 -0.27 27.27
N VAL A 52 -3.17 1.04 27.02
CA VAL A 52 -2.22 2.06 27.49
C VAL A 52 -2.73 2.69 28.79
N PRO A 53 -1.89 2.79 29.84
CA PRO A 53 -2.24 3.51 31.06
C PRO A 53 -2.71 4.93 30.78
N SER A 54 -3.63 5.47 31.58
CA SER A 54 -4.19 6.82 31.38
C SER A 54 -3.14 7.92 31.27
N GLU A 55 -2.00 7.75 31.96
CA GLU A 55 -0.86 8.68 31.94
C GLU A 55 -0.10 8.69 30.61
N LEU A 56 -0.14 7.59 29.86
CA LEU A 56 0.60 7.40 28.60
C LEU A 56 -0.29 7.52 27.35
N ARG A 57 -1.60 7.74 27.53
CA ARG A 57 -2.58 7.79 26.43
C ARG A 57 -2.20 8.81 25.34
N THR A 58 -1.73 9.99 25.74
CA THR A 58 -1.27 11.04 24.80
C THR A 58 -0.06 10.59 23.99
N ILE A 59 0.86 9.83 24.60
CA ILE A 59 2.03 9.25 23.91
C ILE A 59 1.57 8.17 22.93
N GLY A 60 0.60 7.33 23.31
CA GLY A 60 -0.01 6.33 22.41
C GLY A 60 -0.64 6.96 21.17
N MET A 61 -1.38 8.07 21.34
CA MET A 61 -1.94 8.82 20.22
C MET A 61 -0.85 9.44 19.32
N ALA A 62 0.20 10.01 19.92
CA ALA A 62 1.33 10.56 19.17
C ALA A 62 2.08 9.47 18.39
N LEU A 63 2.25 8.29 18.97
CA LEU A 63 2.84 7.13 18.29
C LEU A 63 1.98 6.69 17.11
N ASN A 64 0.66 6.61 17.26
CA ASN A 64 -0.24 6.27 16.14
C ASN A 64 -0.10 7.28 14.99
N LEU A 65 -0.03 8.57 15.29
CA LEU A 65 0.20 9.60 14.26
C LEU A 65 1.59 9.46 13.62
N SER A 66 2.60 9.12 14.41
CA SER A 66 3.96 8.89 13.91
C SER A 66 4.05 7.70 12.96
N ILE A 67 3.26 6.63 13.16
CA ILE A 67 3.18 5.48 12.25
C ILE A 67 2.78 5.94 10.84
N HIS A 68 1.81 6.84 10.72
CA HIS A 68 1.40 7.40 9.43
C HIS A 68 2.52 8.22 8.79
N GLY A 69 3.21 9.04 9.59
CA GLY A 69 4.36 9.83 9.12
C GLY A 69 5.52 8.95 8.62
N VAL A 70 5.89 7.94 9.40
CA VAL A 70 6.91 6.95 9.03
C VAL A 70 6.49 6.17 7.78
N GLY A 71 5.21 5.79 7.68
CA GLY A 71 4.65 5.14 6.50
C GLY A 71 4.83 5.97 5.22
N ASN A 72 4.55 7.27 5.29
CA ASN A 72 4.75 8.18 4.16
C ASN A 72 6.23 8.31 3.77
N PHE A 73 7.14 8.43 4.75
CA PHE A 73 8.57 8.46 4.46
C PHE A 73 9.06 7.16 3.83
N LEU A 74 8.61 6.02 4.35
CA LEU A 74 8.95 4.71 3.81
C LEU A 74 8.43 4.54 2.38
N SER A 75 7.21 5.00 2.10
CA SER A 75 6.62 5.00 0.76
C SER A 75 7.48 5.80 -0.22
N SER A 76 7.82 7.05 0.12
CA SER A 76 8.68 7.90 -0.71
C SER A 76 10.07 7.31 -0.92
N PHE A 77 10.66 6.75 0.14
CA PHE A 77 11.95 6.08 0.07
C PHE A 77 11.90 4.87 -0.87
N MET A 78 10.89 4.03 -0.74
CA MET A 78 10.70 2.85 -1.57
C MET A 78 10.53 3.21 -3.05
N ILE A 79 9.70 4.21 -3.36
CA ILE A 79 9.54 4.72 -4.74
C ILE A 79 10.89 5.20 -5.28
N SER A 80 11.64 6.00 -4.52
CA SER A 80 12.94 6.51 -4.95
C SER A 80 13.97 5.41 -5.19
N VAL A 81 14.02 4.39 -4.32
CA VAL A 81 14.92 3.23 -4.50
C VAL A 81 14.53 2.43 -5.74
N ILE A 82 13.24 2.12 -5.92
CA ILE A 82 12.77 1.37 -7.07
C ILE A 82 13.05 2.13 -8.35
N ASP A 83 12.72 3.43 -8.41
CA ASP A 83 12.97 4.28 -9.57
C ASP A 83 14.46 4.31 -9.92
N ARG A 84 15.34 4.47 -8.91
CA ARG A 84 16.78 4.44 -9.12
C ARG A 84 17.29 3.07 -9.58
N VAL A 85 16.80 1.97 -9.04
CA VAL A 85 17.26 0.62 -9.40
C VAL A 85 16.78 0.24 -10.81
N THR A 86 15.53 0.56 -11.15
CA THR A 86 14.91 0.20 -12.44
C THR A 86 15.40 1.08 -13.59
N SER A 87 15.71 2.36 -13.34
CA SER A 87 16.27 3.27 -14.36
C SER A 87 17.76 3.05 -14.67
N HIS A 88 18.53 2.43 -13.76
CA HIS A 88 20.00 2.34 -13.88
C HIS A 88 20.50 1.31 -14.91
N PHE A 89 19.62 0.47 -15.48
CA PHE A 89 20.01 -0.58 -16.43
C PHE A 89 19.68 -0.27 -17.90
N GLY A 90 19.34 0.98 -18.24
CA GLY A 90 18.91 1.33 -19.60
C GLY A 90 17.55 0.75 -19.99
N GLN A 91 16.86 0.12 -19.02
CA GLN A 91 15.47 -0.28 -19.10
C GLN A 91 14.59 0.77 -18.39
N ARG A 92 13.32 0.85 -18.79
CA ARG A 92 12.37 1.88 -18.34
C ARG A 92 11.99 1.66 -16.87
N SER A 93 11.78 2.76 -16.13
CA SER A 93 11.37 2.73 -14.73
C SER A 93 9.96 2.14 -14.59
N TRP A 94 9.66 1.52 -13.44
CA TRP A 94 8.28 1.08 -13.11
C TRP A 94 7.29 2.26 -13.09
N PHE A 95 7.80 3.48 -12.90
CA PHE A 95 7.05 4.73 -12.82
C PHE A 95 7.27 5.64 -14.04
N ASP A 96 7.38 5.07 -15.24
CA ASP A 96 7.52 5.86 -16.47
C ASP A 96 6.37 6.89 -16.62
N ASN A 97 6.66 8.05 -17.21
CA ASN A 97 5.69 9.14 -17.40
C ASN A 97 4.60 8.77 -18.42
N ASP A 98 4.87 7.80 -19.30
CA ASP A 98 3.87 7.22 -20.17
C ASP A 98 3.20 6.03 -19.46
N LEU A 99 1.96 6.23 -18.99
CA LEU A 99 1.15 5.20 -18.35
C LEU A 99 0.97 3.94 -19.20
N ASN A 100 1.03 4.03 -20.54
CA ASN A 100 0.95 2.83 -21.39
C ASN A 100 2.23 1.98 -21.36
N GLN A 101 3.32 2.53 -20.82
CA GLN A 101 4.64 1.88 -20.75
C GLN A 101 5.11 1.68 -19.30
N ALA A 102 4.41 2.27 -18.32
CA ALA A 102 4.63 2.05 -16.90
C ALA A 102 4.09 0.67 -16.47
N HIS A 103 4.88 -0.02 -15.64
CA HIS A 103 4.54 -1.32 -15.08
C HIS A 103 4.27 -1.21 -13.59
N LEU A 104 3.12 -0.60 -13.25
CA LEU A 104 2.66 -0.41 -11.87
C LEU A 104 2.25 -1.74 -11.21
N ASP A 105 1.98 -2.77 -11.99
CA ASP A 105 1.64 -4.12 -11.56
C ASP A 105 2.74 -4.74 -10.68
N TYR A 106 4.01 -4.55 -11.03
CA TYR A 106 5.14 -5.00 -10.19
C TYR A 106 5.20 -4.29 -8.85
N PHE A 107 4.92 -2.98 -8.83
CA PHE A 107 4.89 -2.21 -7.59
C PHE A 107 3.75 -2.67 -6.67
N TYR A 108 2.56 -2.90 -7.22
CA TYR A 108 1.44 -3.43 -6.45
C TYR A 108 1.67 -4.86 -5.94
N CYS A 109 2.35 -5.71 -6.73
CA CYS A 109 2.73 -7.06 -6.31
C CYS A 109 3.77 -7.04 -5.16
N LEU A 110 4.73 -6.13 -5.22
CA LEU A 110 5.70 -5.91 -4.14
C LEU A 110 5.00 -5.46 -2.85
N LEU A 111 4.09 -4.48 -2.94
CA LEU A 111 3.29 -4.03 -1.80
C LEU A 111 2.41 -5.15 -1.22
N ALA A 112 1.81 -5.97 -2.06
CA ALA A 112 1.03 -7.13 -1.63
C ALA A 112 1.89 -8.16 -0.86
N SER A 113 3.10 -8.42 -1.37
CA SER A 113 4.05 -9.34 -0.73
C SER A 113 4.52 -8.80 0.63
N LEU A 114 4.86 -7.51 0.71
CA LEU A 114 5.24 -6.86 1.97
C LEU A 114 4.09 -6.87 2.99
N GLY A 115 2.86 -6.60 2.54
CA GLY A 115 1.66 -6.67 3.37
C GLY A 115 1.40 -8.08 3.91
N PHE A 116 1.61 -9.11 3.10
CA PHE A 116 1.49 -10.51 3.53
C PHE A 116 2.53 -10.86 4.60
N ILE A 117 3.80 -10.43 4.42
CA ILE A 117 4.86 -10.62 5.42
C ILE A 117 4.50 -9.91 6.73
N GLY A 118 3.98 -8.68 6.66
CA GLY A 118 3.52 -7.92 7.83
C GLY A 118 2.37 -8.60 8.57
N LEU A 119 1.41 -9.17 7.83
CA LEU A 119 0.32 -9.95 8.44
C LEU A 119 0.84 -11.23 9.10
N ALA A 120 1.74 -11.96 8.44
CA ALA A 120 2.31 -13.19 8.97
C ALA A 120 3.13 -12.92 10.25
N SER A 121 3.92 -11.85 10.28
CA SER A 121 4.67 -11.45 11.48
C SER A 121 3.73 -11.03 12.61
N TYR A 122 2.67 -10.26 12.33
CA TYR A 122 1.66 -9.92 13.33
C TYR A 122 1.00 -11.17 13.93
N LEU A 123 0.58 -12.12 13.10
CA LEU A 123 -0.02 -13.38 13.58
C LEU A 123 0.95 -14.22 14.42
N TRP A 124 2.24 -14.21 14.06
CA TRP A 124 3.28 -14.87 14.83
C TRP A 124 3.43 -14.26 16.23
N PHE A 125 3.53 -12.93 16.32
CA PHE A 125 3.65 -12.24 17.60
C PHE A 125 2.37 -12.30 18.44
N ALA A 126 1.19 -12.23 17.81
CA ALA A 126 -0.10 -12.30 18.51
C ALA A 126 -0.38 -13.69 19.11
N LYS A 127 0.27 -14.74 18.59
CA LYS A 127 0.17 -16.10 19.11
C LYS A 127 1.17 -16.38 20.26
N SER A 128 2.22 -15.56 20.38
CA SER A 128 3.24 -15.66 21.43
C SER A 128 2.83 -14.93 22.70
#